data_AF-A0A0D0QIS6-F1
#
_entry.id   AF-A0A0D0QIS6-F1
#
_cell.length_a   1.000
_cell.length_b   1.000
_cell.length_c   1.000
_cell.angle_alpha   90.00
_cell.angle_beta   90.00
_cell.angle_gamma   90.00
#
_symmetry.space_group_name_H-M   'P 1'
#
loop_
_entity.id
_entity.type
_entity.pdbx_description
1 polymer ?
#
loop_
_entity_poly.entity_id
_entity_poly.type
_entity_poly.pdbx_seq_one_letter_code
_entity_poly.pdbx_strand_id
1 'polypeptide(L)'
;MSETLLLDIDAVLLERVRRFAASMGWTQPVAITHLIEHGLFACEGDVAVALDDTDAHVLQAAIEALEKVEDDPGFSLIGRIGNPVD
;
A
#
# COMPACT_ATOMS: atom_id res chain seq x y z
N MET A 1 -26.44 10.10 -14.16
CA MET A 1 -26.89 9.20 -15.23
C MET A 1 -26.26 7.85 -14.96
N SER A 2 -27.03 6.76 -14.99
CA SER A 2 -26.50 5.42 -14.73
C SER A 2 -26.43 4.67 -16.05
N GLU A 3 -25.23 4.25 -16.43
CA GLU A 3 -25.03 3.36 -17.58
C GLU A 3 -25.04 1.91 -17.07
N THR A 4 -25.72 1.03 -17.78
CA THR A 4 -25.72 -0.42 -17.47
C THR A 4 -24.85 -1.11 -18.50
N LEU A 5 -23.81 -1.80 -18.03
CA LEU A 5 -22.85 -2.50 -18.88
C LEU A 5 -22.95 -4.00 -18.62
N LEU A 6 -23.02 -4.78 -19.70
CA LEU A 6 -22.89 -6.24 -19.61
C LEU A 6 -21.39 -6.58 -19.58
N LEU A 7 -20.92 -7.10 -18.44
CA LEU A 7 -19.55 -7.55 -18.28
C LEU A 7 -19.44 -9.03 -18.65
N ASP A 8 -18.66 -9.32 -19.70
CA ASP A 8 -18.21 -10.67 -19.99
C ASP A 8 -16.91 -10.92 -19.23
N ILE A 9 -16.97 -11.79 -18.22
CA ILE A 9 -15.84 -12.15 -17.37
C ILE A 9 -15.73 -13.66 -17.32
N ASP A 10 -14.50 -14.16 -17.41
CA ASP A 10 -14.25 -15.60 -17.36
C ASP A 10 -14.57 -16.18 -15.96
N ALA A 11 -14.78 -17.49 -15.92
CA ALA A 11 -15.18 -18.19 -14.69
C ALA A 11 -14.14 -18.07 -13.56
N VAL A 12 -12.84 -17.97 -13.88
CA VAL A 12 -11.78 -17.86 -12.89
C VAL A 12 -11.81 -16.47 -12.26
N LEU A 13 -11.93 -15.42 -13.06
CA LEU A 13 -12.05 -14.06 -12.54
C LEU A 13 -13.33 -13.88 -11.73
N LEU A 14 -14.46 -14.39 -12.21
CA LEU A 14 -15.73 -14.36 -11.48
C LEU A 14 -15.61 -15.02 -10.10
N GLU A 15 -14.94 -16.16 -10.00
CA GLU A 15 -14.75 -16.85 -8.71
C GLU A 15 -13.81 -16.07 -7.78
N ARG A 16 -12.81 -15.36 -8.31
CA ARG A 16 -11.97 -14.46 -7.52
C ARG A 16 -12.78 -13.29 -6.96
N VAL A 17 -13.64 -12.68 -7.77
CA VAL A 17 -14.53 -11.58 -7.33
C VAL A 17 -15.47 -12.08 -6.23
N ARG A 18 -16.05 -13.28 -6.36
CA ARG A 18 -16.92 -13.86 -5.33
C ARG A 18 -16.21 -14.07 -4.00
N ARG A 19 -14.99 -14.64 -4.04
CA ARG A 19 -14.19 -14.83 -2.82
C ARG A 19 -13.83 -13.50 -2.16
N PHE A 20 -13.47 -12.50 -2.95
CA PHE A 20 -13.19 -11.16 -2.46
C PHE A 20 -14.44 -10.50 -1.83
N ALA A 21 -15.59 -10.59 -2.49
CA ALA A 21 -16.86 -10.10 -1.98
C ALA A 21 -17.20 -10.77 -0.64
N ALA A 22 -17.04 -12.09 -0.55
CA ALA A 22 -17.29 -12.85 0.67
C ALA A 22 -16.36 -12.43 1.83
N SER A 23 -15.07 -12.20 1.57
CA SER A 23 -14.13 -11.75 2.62
C SER A 23 -14.46 -10.36 3.17
N MET A 24 -15.09 -9.51 2.35
CA MET A 24 -15.48 -8.15 2.73
C MET A 24 -16.93 -8.05 3.25
N GLY A 25 -17.69 -9.15 3.20
CA GLY A 25 -19.14 -9.15 3.50
C GLY A 25 -19.97 -8.35 2.49
N TRP A 26 -19.48 -8.22 1.24
CA TRP A 26 -20.11 -7.44 0.19
C TRP A 26 -20.97 -8.28 -0.74
N THR A 27 -21.96 -7.64 -1.36
CA THR A 27 -22.66 -8.24 -2.51
C THR A 27 -21.78 -8.18 -3.74
N GLN A 28 -22.01 -9.08 -4.70
CA GLN A 28 -21.22 -9.12 -5.93
C GLN A 28 -21.25 -7.78 -6.72
N PRO A 29 -22.39 -7.09 -6.89
CA PRO A 29 -22.41 -5.79 -7.56
C PRO A 29 -21.56 -4.73 -6.84
N VAL A 30 -21.64 -4.67 -5.51
CA VAL A 30 -20.84 -3.72 -4.70
C VAL A 30 -19.35 -4.00 -4.84
N ALA A 31 -18.96 -5.27 -4.76
CA ALA A 31 -17.57 -5.66 -4.95
C ALA A 31 -17.05 -5.32 -6.35
N ILE A 32 -17.85 -5.54 -7.40
CA ILE A 32 -17.47 -5.18 -8.77
C ILE A 32 -17.27 -3.67 -8.92
N THR A 33 -18.17 -2.85 -8.38
CA THR A 33 -18.02 -1.38 -8.40
C THR A 33 -16.71 -0.96 -7.75
N HIS A 34 -16.44 -1.43 -6.53
CA HIS A 34 -15.19 -1.09 -5.83
C HIS A 34 -13.94 -1.59 -6.55
N LEU A 35 -13.99 -2.77 -7.17
CA LEU A 35 -12.87 -3.31 -7.93
C LEU A 35 -12.60 -2.50 -9.21
N ILE A 36 -13.64 -1.99 -9.88
CA ILE A 36 -13.49 -1.11 -11.04
C ILE A 36 -12.91 0.25 -10.62
N GLU A 37 -13.42 0.85 -9.54
CA GLU A 37 -12.91 2.10 -8.99
C GLU A 37 -11.42 1.97 -8.61
N HIS A 38 -11.06 0.93 -7.87
CA HIS A 38 -9.67 0.66 -7.51
C HIS A 38 -8.79 0.34 -8.72
N GLY A 39 -9.32 -0.39 -9.70
CA GLY A 39 -8.61 -0.68 -10.95
C GLY A 39 -8.33 0.59 -11.75
N LEU A 40 -9.31 1.50 -11.86
CA LEU A 40 -9.13 2.79 -12.49
C LEU A 40 -8.08 3.61 -11.75
N PHE A 41 -8.19 3.70 -10.41
CA PHE A 41 -7.21 4.39 -9.58
C PHE A 41 -5.81 3.82 -9.75
N ALA A 42 -5.65 2.49 -9.86
CA ALA A 42 -4.34 1.88 -10.09
C ALA A 42 -3.76 2.23 -11.47
N CYS A 43 -4.59 2.22 -12.52
CA CYS A 43 -4.18 2.61 -13.88
C CYS A 43 -3.82 4.10 -13.97
N GLU A 44 -4.51 4.96 -13.24
CA GLU A 44 -4.20 6.40 -13.13
C GLU A 44 -2.99 6.65 -12.22
N GLY A 45 -2.86 5.84 -11.17
CA GLY A 45 -1.80 5.90 -10.16
C GLY A 45 -0.43 5.49 -10.71
N ASP A 46 -0.34 4.54 -11.65
CA ASP A 46 0.93 4.23 -12.33
C ASP A 46 1.51 5.44 -13.10
N VAL A 47 0.70 6.45 -13.43
CA VAL A 47 1.18 7.73 -13.99
C VAL A 47 1.75 8.66 -12.91
N ALA A 48 1.35 8.49 -11.65
CA ALA A 48 1.74 9.32 -10.50
C ALA A 48 2.76 8.66 -9.55
N VAL A 49 3.03 7.36 -9.68
CA VAL A 49 3.95 6.60 -8.80
C VAL A 49 5.41 6.62 -9.31
N ALA A 50 5.69 7.32 -10.41
CA ALA A 50 7.05 7.80 -10.60
C ALA A 50 7.32 8.83 -9.50
N LEU A 51 8.20 8.50 -8.54
CA LEU A 51 8.79 9.51 -7.66
C LEU A 51 9.24 10.64 -8.57
N ASP A 52 8.64 11.81 -8.42
CA ASP A 52 9.10 12.95 -9.17
C ASP A 52 10.51 13.33 -8.68
N ASP A 53 11.19 14.21 -9.40
CA ASP A 53 12.56 14.58 -9.05
C ASP A 53 12.66 15.17 -7.63
N THR A 54 11.57 15.74 -7.09
CA THR A 54 11.52 16.27 -5.73
C THR A 54 11.48 15.14 -4.71
N ASP A 55 10.61 14.16 -4.89
CA ASP A 55 10.49 13.00 -4.00
C ASP A 55 11.77 12.16 -4.02
N ALA A 56 12.36 11.97 -5.20
CA ALA A 56 13.64 11.29 -5.36
C ALA A 56 14.76 12.03 -4.61
N HIS A 57 14.81 13.36 -4.69
CA HIS A 57 15.83 14.15 -4.01
C HIS A 57 15.67 14.15 -2.48
N VAL A 58 14.43 14.23 -1.98
CA VAL A 58 14.15 14.14 -0.54
C VAL A 58 14.53 12.76 0.00
N LEU A 59 14.20 11.69 -0.74
CA LEU A 59 14.55 10.33 -0.35
C LEU A 59 16.07 10.13 -0.34
N GLN A 60 16.77 10.64 -1.36
CA GLN A 60 18.23 10.60 -1.44
C GLN A 60 18.88 11.33 -0.25
N ALA A 61 18.40 12.51 0.10
CA ALA A 61 18.91 13.28 1.24
C ALA A 61 18.68 12.55 2.59
N ALA A 62 17.54 11.86 2.73
CA ALA A 62 17.27 11.07 3.93
C ALA A 62 18.21 9.86 4.06
N ILE A 63 18.49 9.16 2.96
CA ILE A 63 19.45 8.03 2.94
C ILE A 63 20.86 8.52 3.29
N GLU A 64 21.32 9.61 2.68
CA GLU A 64 22.63 10.20 2.98
C GLU A 64 22.77 10.65 4.43
N ALA A 65 21.67 11.07 5.06
CA ALA A 65 21.66 11.41 6.48
C ALA A 65 21.78 10.16 7.36
N LEU A 66 21.12 9.06 6.99
CA LEU A 66 21.18 7.79 7.71
C LEU A 66 22.54 7.11 7.58
N GLU A 67 23.19 7.19 6.41
CA GLU A 67 24.55 6.63 6.21
C GLU A 67 25.63 7.32 7.05
N LYS A 68 25.38 8.57 7.47
CA LYS A 68 26.29 9.33 8.34
C LYS A 68 26.11 9.02 9.82
N VAL A 69 25.12 8.21 10.18
CA VAL A 69 24.95 7.76 11.56
C VAL A 69 26.07 6.79 11.86
N GLU A 70 26.91 7.12 12.85
CA GLU A 70 27.95 6.22 13.32
C GLU A 70 27.32 4.92 13.85
N ASP A 71 27.95 3.80 13.52
CA ASP A 71 27.53 2.47 13.96
C ASP A 71 27.93 2.29 15.44
N ASP A 72 27.27 3.04 16.31
CA ASP A 72 27.51 3.05 17.75
C ASP A 72 26.59 2.02 18.43
N PRO A 73 27.13 0.88 18.90
CA PRO A 73 26.35 -0.15 19.60
C PRO A 73 25.70 0.38 20.89
N GLY A 74 26.13 1.55 21.39
CA GLY A 74 25.53 2.27 22.51
C GLY A 74 24.09 2.74 22.25
N PHE A 75 23.70 3.08 21.01
CA PHE A 75 22.31 3.47 20.71
C PHE A 75 21.31 2.34 21.01
N SER A 76 21.68 1.09 20.72
CA SER A 76 20.88 -0.11 21.04
C SER A 76 20.78 -0.41 22.55
N LEU A 77 21.55 0.32 23.37
CA LEU A 77 21.61 0.16 24.83
C LEU A 77 20.92 1.30 25.58
N ILE A 78 20.51 2.39 24.90
CA ILE A 78 19.74 3.48 25.50
C ILE A 78 18.38 2.91 25.99
N GLY A 79 18.16 2.95 27.30
CA GLY A 79 16.99 2.37 27.98
C GLY A 79 17.20 1.02 28.67
N ARG A 80 18.38 0.39 28.53
CA ARG A 80 18.73 -0.87 29.22
C ARG A 80 19.55 -0.67 30.51
N ILE A 81 19.91 0.56 30.86
CA ILE A 81 20.67 0.86 32.08
C ILE A 81 19.73 0.76 33.29
N GLY A 82 19.72 -0.43 33.89
CA GLY A 82 19.53 -0.73 35.32
C GLY A 82 18.31 -0.13 36.02
N ASN A 83 17.29 -0.96 36.26
CA ASN A 83 16.51 -0.81 37.49
C ASN A 83 17.42 -1.28 38.64
N PRO A 84 17.86 -0.42 39.59
CA PRO A 84 18.55 -0.91 40.76
C PRO A 84 17.51 -1.70 41.57
N VAL A 85 17.79 -2.98 41.78
CA VAL A 85 17.05 -3.80 42.72
C VAL A 85 17.58 -3.45 44.11
N ASP A 86 16.79 -2.67 44.86
CA ASP A 86 16.76 -2.65 46.33
C ASP A 86 15.30 -2.51 46.79
#